data_AF-A0A7V3X473-F1
#
_entry.id   AF-A0A7V3X473-F1
#
_cell.length_a   1.000
_cell.length_b   1.000
_cell.length_c   1.000
_cell.angle_alpha   90.00
_cell.angle_beta   90.00
_cell.angle_gamma   90.00
#
_symmetry.space_group_name_H-M   'P 1'
#
loop_
_entity.id
_entity.type
_entity.pdbx_description
1 polymer ?
#
loop_
_entity_poly.entity_id
_entity_poly.type
_entity_poly.pdbx_seq_one_letter_code
_entity_poly.pdbx_strand_id
1 'polypeptide(L)'
;LDQFNIKGERRKGRVGVWVVRDDKPLNADGSQAEDKIAAIGVRLRKWVSFHGISINVEPDLEHYNGIVPCGITQYGVTSLVDLGRPAGMTDVDVALRHCFTRVFGD
;
A
#
# COMPACT_ATOMS: atom_id res chain seq x y z
N LEU A 1 1.47 1.03 8.75
CA LEU A 1 2.55 0.14 8.26
C LEU A 1 3.69 0.06 9.26
N ASP A 2 4.03 1.16 9.95
CA ASP A 2 5.02 1.17 11.04
C ASP A 2 4.73 0.12 12.15
N GLN A 3 3.45 -0.14 12.47
CA GLN A 3 3.04 -1.22 13.39
C GLN A 3 3.50 -2.63 12.95
N PHE A 4 3.83 -2.80 11.67
CA PHE A 4 4.35 -4.03 11.06
C PHE A 4 5.84 -3.90 10.68
N ASN A 5 6.55 -2.89 11.21
CA ASN A 5 7.95 -2.58 10.88
C ASN A 5 8.20 -2.39 9.38
N ILE A 6 7.24 -1.77 8.69
CA ILE A 6 7.34 -1.40 7.28
C ILE A 6 7.22 0.11 7.16
N LYS A 7 8.23 0.74 6.56
CA LYS A 7 8.19 2.17 6.23
C LYS A 7 7.38 2.38 4.96
N GLY A 8 6.13 2.81 5.13
CA GLY A 8 5.25 3.20 4.02
C GLY A 8 5.36 4.68 3.69
N GLU A 9 5.41 5.02 2.41
CA GLU A 9 5.64 6.39 1.95
C GLU A 9 4.66 6.84 0.87
N ARG A 10 4.46 8.16 0.79
CA ARG A 10 3.76 8.81 -0.34
C ARG A 10 4.77 9.20 -1.40
N ARG A 11 4.38 9.14 -2.66
CA ARG A 11 5.21 9.54 -3.79
C ARG A 11 4.48 10.58 -4.63
N LYS A 12 5.18 11.67 -4.98
CA LYS A 12 4.61 12.74 -5.81
C LYS A 12 4.18 12.15 -7.15
N GLY A 13 2.95 12.47 -7.57
CA GLY A 13 2.38 11.97 -8.83
C GLY A 13 1.93 10.50 -8.81
N ARG A 14 2.05 9.78 -7.68
CA ARG A 14 1.67 8.36 -7.58
C ARG A 14 0.71 8.14 -6.41
N VAL A 15 -0.55 7.87 -6.73
CA VAL A 15 -1.60 7.63 -5.72
C VAL A 15 -1.36 6.30 -4.99
N GLY A 16 -1.53 6.31 -3.67
CA GLY A 16 -1.40 5.14 -2.80
C GLY A 16 -0.21 5.24 -1.86
N VAL A 17 0.13 4.10 -1.23
CA VAL A 17 1.27 3.96 -0.32
C VAL A 17 2.27 3.00 -0.95
N TRP A 18 3.53 3.41 -0.91
CA TRP A 18 4.65 2.77 -1.58
C TRP A 18 5.72 2.38 -0.56
N VAL A 19 6.47 1.33 -0.85
CA VAL A 19 7.59 0.88 -0.04
C VAL A 19 8.82 0.75 -0.93
N VAL A 20 9.98 1.10 -0.37
CA VAL A 20 11.28 0.82 -0.99
C VAL A 20 11.59 -0.66 -0.80
N ARG A 21 12.11 -1.30 -1.85
CA ARG A 21 12.45 -2.71 -1.91
C ARG A 21 13.97 -2.89 -1.87
N ASP A 22 14.53 -2.84 -0.67
CA ASP A 22 15.97 -3.06 -0.45
C ASP A 22 16.41 -4.50 -0.77
N ASP A 23 15.45 -5.43 -0.82
CA ASP A 23 15.62 -6.83 -1.20
C ASP A 23 15.73 -7.05 -2.72
N LYS A 24 15.41 -6.02 -3.53
CA LYS A 24 15.46 -6.08 -4.99
C LYS A 24 16.70 -5.35 -5.54
N PRO A 25 17.21 -5.75 -6.71
CA PRO A 25 18.29 -5.03 -7.37
C PRO A 25 17.85 -3.60 -7.71
N LEU A 26 18.83 -2.71 -7.86
CA LEU A 26 18.59 -1.36 -8.36
C LEU A 26 17.97 -1.41 -9.77
N ASN A 27 17.13 -0.43 -10.06
CA ASN A 27 16.61 -0.19 -11.39
C ASN A 27 17.75 0.17 -12.36
N ALA A 28 17.48 0.11 -13.66
CA ALA A 28 18.47 0.41 -14.70
C ALA A 28 19.04 1.85 -14.61
N ASP A 29 18.30 2.78 -14.01
CA ASP A 29 18.72 4.16 -13.77
C ASP A 29 19.48 4.35 -12.43
N GLY A 30 19.75 3.27 -11.71
CA GLY A 30 20.43 3.27 -10.41
C GLY A 30 19.54 3.60 -9.22
N SER A 31 18.24 3.86 -9.43
CA SER A 31 17.28 4.10 -8.34
C SER A 31 16.90 2.81 -7.62
N GLN A 32 16.51 2.91 -6.35
CA GLN A 32 15.99 1.76 -5.61
C GLN A 32 14.63 1.32 -6.18
N ALA A 33 14.40 0.00 -6.20
CA ALA A 33 13.10 -0.54 -6.56
C ALA A 33 12.03 -0.11 -5.54
N GLU A 34 10.82 0.13 -6.02
CA GLU A 34 9.68 0.51 -5.19
C GLU A 34 8.43 -0.21 -5.64
N ASP A 35 7.67 -0.72 -4.68
CA ASP A 35 6.41 -1.39 -4.95
C ASP A 35 5.26 -0.75 -4.17
N LYS A 36 4.07 -0.83 -4.75
CA LYS A 36 2.86 -0.34 -4.11
C LYS A 36 2.28 -1.38 -3.16
N ILE A 37 2.08 -1.00 -1.90
CA ILE A 37 1.47 -1.87 -0.88
C ILE A 37 -0.01 -1.55 -0.63
N ALA A 38 -0.44 -0.30 -0.87
CA ALA A 38 -1.83 0.09 -0.67
C ALA A 38 -2.34 1.02 -1.76
N ALA A 39 -3.55 0.76 -2.23
CA ALA A 39 -4.31 1.64 -3.10
C ALA A 39 -5.22 2.57 -2.29
N ILE A 40 -5.42 3.79 -2.79
CA ILE A 40 -6.32 4.77 -2.20
C ILE A 40 -7.19 5.30 -3.33
N GLY A 41 -8.50 5.20 -3.15
CA GLY A 41 -9.49 5.74 -4.07
C GLY A 41 -10.67 6.20 -3.26
N VAL A 42 -10.93 7.50 -3.27
CA VAL A 42 -12.03 8.11 -2.50
C VAL A 42 -12.91 8.94 -3.40
N ARG A 43 -14.20 8.95 -3.12
CA ARG A 43 -15.17 9.81 -3.80
C ARG A 43 -15.96 10.58 -2.77
N LEU A 44 -16.17 11.87 -3.01
CA LEU A 44 -17.05 12.71 -2.21
C LEU A 44 -18.40 12.91 -2.90
N ARG A 45 -19.49 12.74 -2.16
CA ARG A 45 -20.84 13.08 -2.61
C ARG A 45 -21.65 13.60 -1.42
N LYS A 46 -22.27 14.78 -1.57
CA LYS A 46 -23.04 15.45 -0.50
C LYS A 46 -22.25 15.51 0.83
N TRP A 47 -20.98 15.87 0.76
CA TRP A 47 -20.08 15.97 1.93
C TRP A 47 -19.78 14.66 2.66
N VAL A 48 -20.11 13.51 2.06
CA VAL A 48 -19.78 12.18 2.60
C VAL A 48 -18.79 11.47 1.66
N SER A 49 -17.74 10.87 2.24
CA SER A 49 -16.74 10.08 1.51
C SER A 49 -17.19 8.64 1.30
N PHE A 50 -16.87 8.08 0.14
CA PHE A 50 -17.12 6.69 -0.26
C PHE A 50 -15.82 6.03 -0.76
N HIS A 51 -15.85 4.69 -0.88
CA HIS A 51 -14.70 3.83 -1.17
C HIS A 51 -13.71 3.83 0.00
N GLY A 52 -12.44 4.18 -0.22
CA GLY A 52 -11.45 4.27 0.86
C GLY A 52 -10.06 3.81 0.45
N ILE A 53 -9.52 2.88 1.22
CA ILE A 53 -8.18 2.35 1.07
C ILE A 53 -8.24 0.82 0.94
N SER A 54 -7.29 0.25 0.21
CA SER A 54 -7.08 -1.19 0.11
C SER A 54 -5.61 -1.47 0.39
N ILE A 55 -5.34 -2.29 1.41
CA ILE A 55 -3.99 -2.65 1.84
C ILE A 55 -3.79 -4.12 1.49
N ASN A 56 -2.70 -4.42 0.77
CA ASN A 56 -2.35 -5.79 0.43
C ASN A 56 -1.75 -6.49 1.67
N VAL A 57 -2.54 -7.35 2.32
CA VAL A 57 -2.10 -8.18 3.44
C VAL A 57 -1.39 -9.43 2.92
N GLU A 58 -2.16 -10.32 2.29
CA GLU A 58 -1.70 -11.57 1.67
C GLU A 58 -2.46 -11.94 0.37
N PRO A 59 -2.81 -10.98 -0.51
CA PRO A 59 -3.46 -11.36 -1.77
C PRO A 59 -2.49 -12.16 -2.65
N ASP A 60 -3.05 -12.98 -3.53
CA ASP A 60 -2.31 -13.46 -4.69
C ASP A 60 -1.97 -12.26 -5.59
N LEU A 61 -0.68 -11.94 -5.65
CA LEU A 61 -0.15 -10.80 -6.39
C LEU A 61 -0.16 -11.03 -7.91
N GLU A 62 -0.24 -12.28 -8.39
CA GLU A 62 -0.29 -12.58 -9.81
C GLU A 62 -1.57 -12.05 -10.47
N HIS A 63 -2.65 -11.88 -9.70
CA HIS A 63 -3.89 -11.26 -10.20
C HIS A 63 -3.69 -9.83 -10.72
N TYR A 64 -2.66 -9.11 -10.25
CA TYR A 64 -2.34 -7.80 -10.78
C TYR A 64 -1.78 -7.85 -12.21
N ASN A 65 -1.26 -8.99 -12.67
CA ASN A 65 -0.75 -9.14 -14.05
C ASN A 65 -1.85 -8.98 -15.11
N GLY A 66 -3.12 -9.18 -14.73
CA GLY A 66 -4.27 -9.01 -15.62
C GLY A 66 -4.72 -7.56 -15.80
N ILE A 67 -4.11 -6.59 -15.11
CA ILE A 67 -4.51 -5.18 -15.14
C ILE A 67 -3.29 -4.25 -15.21
N VAL A 68 -3.50 -3.00 -15.60
CA VAL A 68 -2.51 -1.92 -15.39
C VAL A 68 -2.93 -1.14 -14.13
N PRO A 69 -2.38 -1.46 -12.95
CA PRO A 69 -2.84 -0.87 -11.70
C PRO A 69 -2.59 0.63 -11.68
N CYS A 70 -3.66 1.40 -11.51
CA CYS A 70 -3.62 2.86 -11.43
C CYS A 70 -2.98 3.54 -12.66
N GLY A 71 -2.98 2.88 -13.82
CA GLY A 71 -2.40 3.42 -15.07
C GLY A 71 -0.87 3.47 -15.09
N ILE A 72 -0.19 2.82 -14.13
CA ILE A 72 1.27 2.85 -13.99
C ILE A 72 1.83 1.44 -14.22
N THR A 73 2.71 1.30 -15.19
CA THR A 73 3.34 0.01 -15.55
C THR A 73 4.78 -0.14 -15.05
N GLN A 74 5.41 0.96 -14.62
CA GLN A 74 6.85 0.96 -14.28
C GLN A 74 7.16 0.40 -12.89
N TYR A 75 6.15 0.13 -12.06
CA TYR A 75 6.35 -0.31 -10.68
C TYR A 75 5.49 -1.51 -10.36
N GLY A 76 5.97 -2.35 -9.45
CA GLY A 76 5.24 -3.51 -8.99
C GLY A 76 4.27 -3.20 -7.86
N VAL A 77 3.66 -4.28 -7.38
CA VAL A 77 2.83 -4.32 -6.18
C VAL A 77 3.46 -5.29 -5.19
N THR A 78 3.17 -5.10 -3.91
CA THR A 78 3.65 -5.96 -2.83
C THR A 78 2.56 -6.14 -1.78
N SER A 79 2.82 -6.96 -0.77
CA SER A 79 1.93 -7.25 0.35
C SER A 79 2.74 -7.35 1.66
N LEU A 80 2.06 -7.42 2.80
CA LEU A 80 2.73 -7.65 4.09
C LEU A 80 3.49 -8.99 4.08
N VAL A 81 2.89 -10.04 3.53
CA VAL A 81 3.53 -11.36 3.41
C VAL A 81 4.72 -11.34 2.47
N ASP A 82 4.61 -10.68 1.31
CA ASP A 82 5.72 -10.55 0.34
C ASP A 82 6.93 -9.81 0.93
N LEU A 83 6.71 -8.88 1.87
CA LEU A 83 7.76 -8.17 2.61
C LEU A 83 8.30 -8.96 3.82
N GLY A 84 7.90 -10.23 4.00
CA GLY A 84 8.34 -11.05 5.14
C GLY A 84 7.78 -10.59 6.49
N ARG A 85 6.58 -9.99 6.48
CA ARG A 85 5.86 -9.51 7.67
C ARG A 85 4.47 -10.16 7.72
N PRO A 86 4.37 -11.48 7.95
CA PRO A 86 3.08 -12.16 7.99
C PRO A 86 2.20 -11.56 9.10
N ALA A 87 1.01 -11.11 8.71
CA ALA A 87 -0.01 -10.54 9.57
C ALA A 87 -1.37 -10.97 9.04
N GLY A 88 -2.32 -11.23 9.94
CA GLY A 88 -3.69 -11.55 9.56
C GLY A 88 -4.54 -10.31 9.31
N MET A 89 -5.72 -10.50 8.72
CA MET A 89 -6.72 -9.43 8.55
C MET A 89 -7.06 -8.75 9.89
N THR A 90 -7.22 -9.53 10.97
CA THR A 90 -7.51 -8.99 12.31
C THR A 90 -6.42 -8.06 12.82
N ASP A 91 -5.15 -8.39 12.59
CA ASP A 91 -4.03 -7.54 13.02
C ASP A 91 -4.04 -6.20 12.27
N VAL A 92 -4.36 -6.24 10.98
CA VAL A 92 -4.51 -5.06 10.14
C VAL A 92 -5.70 -4.21 10.57
N ASP A 93 -6.84 -4.83 10.92
CA ASP A 93 -8.02 -4.12 11.41
C ASP A 93 -7.74 -3.40 12.74
N VAL A 94 -7.07 -4.06 13.69
CA VAL A 94 -6.66 -3.47 14.96
C VAL A 94 -5.71 -2.29 14.73
N ALA A 95 -4.68 -2.49 13.91
CA ALA A 95 -3.71 -1.44 13.60
C ALA A 95 -4.36 -0.25 12.87
N LEU A 96 -5.26 -0.53 11.92
CA LEU A 96 -5.97 0.50 11.16
C LEU A 96 -6.90 1.29 12.08
N ARG A 97 -7.70 0.64 12.92
CA ARG A 97 -8.59 1.32 13.88
C ARG A 97 -7.80 2.23 14.80
N HIS A 98 -6.74 1.71 15.42
CA HIS A 98 -5.88 2.49 16.31
C HIS A 98 -5.27 3.71 15.59
N CYS A 99 -4.73 3.52 14.39
CA CYS A 99 -4.14 4.62 13.62
C CYS A 99 -5.19 5.64 13.14
N PHE A 100 -6.37 5.19 12.74
CA PHE A 100 -7.44 6.07 12.28
C PHE A 100 -7.95 6.96 13.41
N THR A 101 -8.21 6.39 14.59
CA THR A 101 -8.55 7.15 15.80
C THR A 101 -7.44 8.13 16.17
N ARG A 102 -6.17 7.74 16.07
CA ARG A 102 -5.07 8.66 16.38
C ARG A 102 -4.97 9.88 15.44
N VAL A 103 -5.42 9.74 14.18
CA VAL A 103 -5.32 10.81 13.16
C VAL A 103 -6.59 11.66 13.10
N PHE A 104 -7.75 11.05 13.30
CA PHE A 104 -9.06 11.68 13.09
C PHE A 104 -9.95 11.69 14.34
N GLY A 105 -9.55 11.01 15.41
CA GLY A 105 -10.22 11.11 16.70
C GLY A 105 -9.94 12.45 17.36
N ASP A 106 -10.91 12.91 18.14
CA ASP A 106 -10.84 14.17 18.91
C ASP A 106 -9.66 14.19 19.91
#